data_AF-A0AAV2RW07-F1
#
_entry.id   AF-A0AAV2RW07-F1
#
_cell.length_a   1.000
_cell.length_b   1.000
_cell.length_c   1.000
_cell.angle_alpha   90.00
_cell.angle_beta   90.00
_cell.angle_gamma   90.00
#
_symmetry.space_group_name_H-M   'P 1'
#
loop_
_entity.id
_entity.type
_entity.pdbx_description
1 polymer ?
#
loop_
_entity_poly.entity_id
_entity_poly.type
_entity_poly.pdbx_seq_one_letter_code
_entity_poly.pdbx_strand_id
1 'polypeptide(L)'
;MMASTTFLLSLQNFPKDSINDEMVEFLEAYFNMEDYDLETAKRVCGDVAGLLSWTRAMATFYGINKEVLPLKANLAAQEARLAVAMGELERAQSELDEKQRELDEVRKQYNTALEERQKLL
;
A
#
# COMPACT_ATOMS: atom_id res chain seq x y z
N MET A 1 -5.88 9.90 -36.85
CA MET A 1 -5.65 9.72 -35.39
C MET A 1 -4.16 9.77 -35.02
N MET A 2 -3.28 8.93 -35.58
CA MET A 2 -1.84 8.97 -35.24
C MET A 2 -1.06 10.18 -35.79
N ALA A 3 -1.52 10.80 -36.88
CA ALA A 3 -0.92 12.02 -37.43
C ALA A 3 -1.31 13.31 -36.67
N SER A 4 -2.09 13.20 -35.59
CA SER A 4 -2.47 14.35 -34.78
C SER A 4 -1.29 14.84 -33.96
N THR A 5 -1.09 16.16 -33.89
CA THR A 5 -0.08 16.80 -33.03
C THR A 5 -0.29 16.48 -31.54
N THR A 6 -1.51 16.10 -31.16
CA THR A 6 -1.88 15.74 -29.77
C THR A 6 -1.73 14.25 -29.45
N PHE A 7 -1.30 13.42 -30.40
CA PHE A 7 -1.28 11.97 -30.20
C PHE A 7 -0.39 11.54 -29.03
N LEU A 8 0.84 12.05 -28.92
CA LEU A 8 1.72 11.74 -27.79
C LEU A 8 1.11 12.19 -26.45
N LEU A 9 0.44 13.33 -26.43
CA LEU A 9 -0.24 13.81 -25.22
C LEU A 9 -1.40 12.87 -24.83
N SER A 10 -2.09 12.28 -25.80
CA SER A 10 -3.15 11.30 -25.53
C SER A 10 -2.60 9.98 -24.96
N LEU A 11 -1.40 9.55 -25.37
CA LEU A 11 -0.73 8.38 -24.79
C LEU A 11 -0.24 8.64 -23.37
N GLN A 12 0.27 9.84 -23.10
CA GLN A 12 0.72 10.24 -21.76
C GLN A 12 -0.45 10.35 -20.78
N ASN A 13 -1.59 10.87 -21.24
CA ASN A 13 -2.80 11.05 -20.44
C ASN A 13 -3.81 9.91 -20.61
N PHE A 14 -3.39 8.78 -21.17
CA PHE A 14 -4.29 7.65 -21.39
C PHE A 14 -4.88 7.19 -20.05
N PRO A 15 -6.21 7.03 -19.94
CA PRO A 15 -6.86 6.60 -18.69
C PRO A 15 -6.55 5.13 -18.43
N LYS A 16 -5.35 4.83 -17.94
CA LYS A 16 -4.83 3.47 -17.70
C LYS A 16 -5.72 2.62 -16.76
N ASP A 17 -6.50 3.25 -15.89
CA ASP A 17 -7.47 2.57 -15.03
C ASP A 17 -8.73 2.09 -15.78
N SER A 18 -8.91 2.48 -17.04
CA SER A 18 -9.99 1.98 -17.91
C SER A 18 -9.65 0.68 -18.64
N ILE A 19 -8.39 0.24 -18.58
CA ILE A 19 -7.95 -1.05 -19.11
C ILE A 19 -8.64 -2.15 -18.30
N ASN A 20 -9.19 -3.15 -18.99
CA ASN A 20 -9.83 -4.31 -18.37
C ASN A 20 -9.19 -5.62 -18.85
N ASP A 21 -9.57 -6.73 -18.22
CA ASP A 21 -9.04 -8.07 -18.52
C ASP A 21 -9.23 -8.42 -20.01
N GLU A 22 -10.42 -8.18 -20.55
CA GLU A 22 -10.76 -8.48 -21.95
C GLU A 22 -9.87 -7.70 -22.95
N MET A 23 -9.60 -6.42 -22.68
CA MET A 23 -8.70 -5.61 -23.50
C MET A 23 -7.29 -6.19 -23.54
N VAL A 24 -6.78 -6.66 -22.40
CA VAL A 24 -5.44 -7.27 -22.33
C VAL A 24 -5.44 -8.64 -23.00
N GLU A 25 -6.47 -9.45 -22.80
CA GLU A 25 -6.65 -10.75 -23.45
C GLU A 25 -6.64 -10.61 -24.99
N PHE A 26 -7.34 -9.61 -25.53
CA PHE A 26 -7.30 -9.33 -26.97
C PHE A 26 -5.90 -8.93 -27.46
N LEU A 27 -5.08 -8.28 -26.63
CA LEU A 27 -3.72 -7.89 -26.99
C LEU A 27 -2.74 -9.06 -26.97
N GLU A 28 -2.99 -10.11 -26.18
CA GLU A 28 -2.08 -11.26 -26.08
C GLU A 28 -1.84 -11.93 -27.43
N ALA A 29 -2.88 -12.03 -28.27
CA ALA A 29 -2.76 -12.60 -29.61
C ALA A 29 -1.70 -11.86 -30.46
N TYR A 30 -1.59 -10.54 -30.32
CA TYR A 30 -0.57 -9.73 -30.99
C TYR A 30 0.79 -9.86 -30.31
N PHE A 31 0.82 -9.87 -28.98
CA PHE A 31 2.08 -9.97 -28.23
C PHE A 31 2.81 -11.31 -28.43
N ASN A 32 2.09 -12.35 -28.85
CA ASN A 32 2.62 -13.67 -29.17
C ASN A 32 3.03 -13.83 -30.65
N MET A 33 2.83 -12.82 -31.50
CA MET A 33 3.33 -12.84 -32.88
C MET A 33 4.85 -12.67 -32.89
N GLU A 34 5.54 -13.40 -33.77
CA GLU A 34 7.01 -13.43 -33.86
C GLU A 34 7.62 -12.08 -34.21
N ASP A 35 6.89 -11.24 -34.94
CA ASP A 35 7.30 -9.91 -35.39
C ASP A 35 6.88 -8.78 -34.44
N TYR A 36 6.12 -9.10 -33.38
CA TYR A 36 5.73 -8.15 -32.34
C TYR A 36 6.81 -8.04 -31.26
N ASP A 37 8.04 -7.76 -31.67
CA ASP A 37 9.18 -7.61 -30.77
C ASP A 37 9.93 -6.29 -31.00
N LEU A 38 10.73 -5.90 -30.01
CA LEU A 38 11.42 -4.62 -30.02
C LEU A 38 12.54 -4.56 -31.07
N GLU A 39 13.18 -5.69 -31.39
CA GLU A 39 14.24 -5.72 -32.41
C GLU A 39 13.64 -5.52 -33.81
N THR A 40 12.57 -6.24 -34.13
CA THR A 40 11.84 -6.09 -35.40
C THR A 40 11.29 -4.68 -35.56
N ALA A 41 10.65 -4.13 -34.51
CA ALA A 41 10.13 -2.76 -34.56
C ALA A 41 11.22 -1.70 -34.77
N LYS A 42 12.37 -1.83 -34.11
CA LYS A 42 13.52 -0.91 -34.27
C LYS A 42 14.10 -0.92 -35.68
N ARG A 43 14.07 -2.08 -36.37
CA ARG A 43 14.52 -2.18 -37.77
C ARG A 43 13.63 -1.38 -38.73
N VAL A 44 12.36 -1.18 -38.39
CA VAL A 44 11.43 -0.36 -39.18
C VAL A 44 11.63 1.13 -38.88
N CYS A 45 11.36 1.54 -37.63
CA CYS A 45 11.69 2.88 -37.15
C CYS A 45 11.60 2.97 -35.61
N GLY A 46 12.27 3.99 -35.05
CA GLY A 46 12.27 4.23 -33.60
C GLY A 46 10.88 4.51 -33.02
N ASP A 47 10.01 5.18 -33.79
CA ASP A 47 8.66 5.53 -33.32
C ASP A 47 7.77 4.30 -33.14
N VAL A 48 7.84 3.34 -34.08
CA VAL A 48 7.11 2.06 -33.99
C VAL A 48 7.61 1.25 -32.80
N ALA A 49 8.92 1.24 -32.55
CA ALA A 49 9.50 0.61 -31.36
C ALA A 49 9.00 1.25 -30.05
N GLY A 50 8.85 2.58 -30.04
CA GLY A 50 8.27 3.31 -28.91
C GLY A 50 6.82 2.93 -28.63
N LEU A 51 5.99 2.84 -29.68
CA LEU A 51 4.59 2.45 -29.55
C LEU A 51 4.41 0.99 -29.11
N LEU A 52 5.22 0.07 -29.65
CA LEU A 52 5.22 -1.33 -29.23
C LEU A 52 5.61 -1.47 -27.75
N SER A 53 6.62 -0.73 -27.31
CA SER A 53 7.02 -0.70 -25.90
C SER A 53 5.88 -0.16 -25.03
N TRP A 54 5.20 0.90 -25.49
CA TRP A 54 4.08 1.50 -24.77
C TRP A 54 2.90 0.53 -24.59
N THR A 55 2.49 -0.19 -25.64
CA THR A 55 1.38 -1.16 -25.53
C THR A 55 1.70 -2.30 -24.57
N ARG A 56 2.92 -2.86 -24.65
CA ARG A 56 3.38 -3.88 -23.69
C ARG A 56 3.43 -3.33 -22.26
N ALA A 57 3.91 -2.11 -22.08
CA ALA A 57 3.97 -1.47 -20.77
C ALA A 57 2.57 -1.23 -20.16
N MET A 58 1.57 -0.87 -20.97
CA MET A 58 0.19 -0.68 -20.50
C MET A 58 -0.46 -2.00 -20.06
N ALA A 59 -0.25 -3.09 -20.80
CA ALA A 59 -0.74 -4.41 -20.41
C ALA A 59 -0.09 -4.90 -19.11
N THR A 60 1.24 -4.77 -18.99
CA THR A 60 1.96 -5.10 -17.75
C THR A 60 1.52 -4.21 -16.58
N PHE A 61 1.31 -2.91 -16.81
CA PHE A 61 0.79 -2.00 -15.80
C PHE A 61 -0.55 -2.49 -15.26
N TYR A 62 -1.47 -2.89 -16.14
CA TYR A 62 -2.76 -3.43 -15.72
C TYR A 62 -2.61 -4.68 -14.85
N GLY A 63 -1.81 -5.66 -15.29
CA GLY A 63 -1.58 -6.90 -14.55
C GLY A 63 -1.03 -6.63 -13.14
N ILE A 64 -0.02 -5.75 -13.01
CA ILE A 64 0.54 -5.36 -11.72
C ILE A 64 -0.49 -4.60 -10.87
N ASN A 65 -1.19 -3.63 -11.47
CA ASN A 65 -2.12 -2.77 -10.74
C ASN A 65 -3.32 -3.56 -10.20
N LYS A 66 -3.75 -4.61 -10.91
CA LYS A 66 -4.78 -5.55 -10.45
C LYS A 66 -4.42 -6.22 -9.12
N GLU A 67 -3.13 -6.52 -8.90
CA GLU A 67 -2.64 -7.09 -7.64
C GLU A 67 -2.36 -6.00 -6.59
N VAL A 68 -1.81 -4.86 -7.01
CA VAL A 68 -1.42 -3.76 -6.12
C VAL A 68 -2.62 -3.05 -5.49
N LEU A 69 -3.73 -2.88 -6.22
CA LEU A 69 -4.92 -2.19 -5.70
C LEU A 69 -5.52 -2.88 -4.46
N PRO A 70 -5.80 -4.20 -4.48
CA PRO A 70 -6.21 -4.94 -3.29
C PRO A 70 -5.22 -4.83 -2.14
N LEU A 71 -3.91 -4.89 -2.42
CA LEU A 71 -2.87 -4.79 -1.39
C LEU A 71 -2.86 -3.42 -0.71
N LYS A 72 -2.99 -2.33 -1.49
CA LYS A 72 -3.11 -0.97 -0.94
C LYS A 72 -4.36 -0.80 -0.10
N ALA A 73 -5.49 -1.34 -0.55
CA ALA A 73 -6.74 -1.30 0.22
C ALA A 73 -6.62 -2.10 1.53
N ASN A 74 -5.97 -3.27 1.49
CA ASN A 74 -5.71 -4.06 2.69
C ASN A 74 -4.78 -3.31 3.66
N LEU A 75 -3.69 -2.74 3.14
CA LEU A 75 -2.75 -1.95 3.94
C LEU A 75 -3.47 -0.81 4.67
N ALA A 76 -4.26 -0.01 3.98
CA ALA A 76 -5.03 1.08 4.59
C ALA A 76 -5.98 0.57 5.70
N ALA A 77 -6.61 -0.59 5.49
CA ALA A 77 -7.46 -1.20 6.50
C ALA A 77 -6.67 -1.71 7.73
N GLN A 78 -5.46 -2.25 7.53
CA GLN A 78 -4.59 -2.67 8.63
C GLN A 78 -4.04 -1.47 9.41
N GLU A 79 -3.61 -0.42 8.72
CA GLU A 79 -3.14 0.81 9.35
C GLU A 79 -4.23 1.45 10.22
N ALA A 80 -5.48 1.48 9.74
CA ALA A 80 -6.62 1.95 10.52
C ALA A 80 -6.85 1.10 11.78
N ARG A 81 -6.79 -0.23 11.66
CA ARG A 81 -6.90 -1.15 12.81
C ARG A 81 -5.76 -0.95 13.81
N LEU A 82 -4.53 -0.80 13.32
CA LEU A 82 -3.35 -0.57 14.14
C LEU A 82 -3.48 0.74 14.93
N ALA A 83 -3.94 1.81 14.29
CA ALA A 83 -4.15 3.10 14.95
C ALA A 83 -5.15 3.00 16.12
N VAL A 84 -6.24 2.25 15.95
CA VAL A 84 -7.21 2.00 17.02
C VAL A 84 -6.57 1.19 18.16
N ALA A 85 -5.89 0.09 17.84
CA ALA A 85 -5.23 -0.75 18.85
C ALA A 85 -4.15 0.00 19.64
N MET A 86 -3.39 0.90 18.98
CA MET A 86 -2.41 1.75 19.64
C MET A 86 -3.08 2.73 20.62
N GLY A 87 -4.22 3.32 20.25
CA GLY A 87 -4.99 4.17 21.17
C GLY A 87 -5.56 3.41 22.37
N GLU A 88 -6.02 2.16 22.15
CA GLU A 88 -6.47 1.30 23.24
C GLU A 88 -5.33 0.92 24.19
N LEU A 89 -4.15 0.60 23.63
CA LEU A 89 -2.95 0.30 24.39
C LEU A 89 -2.51 1.50 25.25
N GLU A 90 -2.49 2.70 24.67
CA GLU A 90 -2.13 3.93 25.40
C GLU A 90 -3.08 4.19 26.58
N ARG A 91 -4.38 3.99 26.37
CA ARG A 91 -5.39 4.10 27.43
C ARG A 91 -5.16 3.07 28.53
N ALA A 92 -4.95 1.81 28.17
CA ALA A 92 -4.71 0.74 29.13
C ALA A 92 -3.41 0.96 29.93
N GLN A 93 -2.35 1.43 29.27
CA GLN A 93 -1.10 1.78 29.94
C GLN A 93 -1.29 2.93 30.93
N SER A 94 -2.05 3.95 30.55
CA SER A 94 -2.35 5.09 31.43
C SER A 94 -3.13 4.66 32.68
N GLU A 95 -4.12 3.77 32.52
CA GLU A 95 -4.89 3.21 33.64
C GLU A 95 -4.00 2.35 34.56
N LEU A 96 -3.12 1.53 33.97
CA LEU A 96 -2.18 0.70 34.73
C LEU A 96 -1.21 1.56 35.54
N ASP A 97 -0.68 2.63 34.95
CA ASP A 97 0.23 3.56 35.64
C ASP A 97 -0.47 4.28 36.80
N GLU A 98 -1.75 4.64 36.64
CA GLU A 98 -2.56 5.23 37.71
C GLU A 98 -2.77 4.24 38.87
N LYS A 99 -3.18 3.01 38.57
CA LYS A 99 -3.40 1.98 39.58
C LYS A 99 -2.11 1.59 40.29
N GLN A 100 -0.98 1.59 39.58
CA GLN A 100 0.33 1.34 40.18
C GLN A 100 0.68 2.44 41.19
N ARG A 101 0.43 3.72 40.87
CA ARG A 101 0.64 4.84 41.81
C ARG A 101 -0.22 4.72 43.06
N GLU A 102 -1.51 4.41 42.90
CA GLU A 102 -2.42 4.19 44.04
C GLU A 102 -1.93 3.04 44.95
N LEU A 103 -1.52 1.92 44.34
CA LEU A 103 -0.98 0.77 45.07
C LEU A 103 0.29 1.10 45.86
N ASP A 104 1.20 1.88 45.27
CA ASP A 104 2.45 2.28 45.90
C ASP A 104 2.20 3.21 47.09
N GLU A 105 1.21 4.11 47.00
CA GLU A 105 0.80 4.96 48.11
C GLU A 105 0.21 4.14 49.27
N VAL A 106 -0.74 3.23 48.98
CA VAL A 106 -1.35 2.37 50.01
C VAL A 106 -0.30 1.46 50.66
N ARG A 107 0.62 0.89 49.88
CA ARG A 107 1.74 0.10 50.41
C ARG A 107 2.62 0.91 51.34
N LYS A 108 2.93 2.16 50.98
CA LYS A 108 3.72 3.05 51.84
C LYS A 108 3.01 3.31 53.17
N GLN A 109 1.71 3.66 53.13
CA GLN A 109 0.91 3.89 54.33
C GLN A 109 0.85 2.65 55.23
N TYR A 110 0.62 1.47 54.63
CA TYR A 110 0.60 0.19 55.34
C TYR A 110 1.93 -0.11 56.03
N ASN A 111 3.06 0.07 55.34
CA ASN A 111 4.39 -0.16 55.90
C ASN A 111 4.69 0.80 57.06
N THR A 112 4.34 2.08 56.94
CA THR A 112 4.51 3.05 58.03
C THR A 112 3.68 2.67 59.25
N ALA A 113 2.42 2.27 59.07
CA ALA A 113 1.56 1.83 60.18
C ALA A 113 2.11 0.57 60.88
N LEU A 114 2.69 -0.36 60.12
CA LEU A 114 3.36 -1.54 60.67
C LEU A 114 4.58 -1.16 61.52
N GLU A 115 5.43 -0.27 61.02
CA GLU A 115 6.61 0.22 61.75
C GLU A 115 6.22 0.92 63.05
N GLU A 116 5.19 1.76 63.03
CA GLU A 116 4.67 2.43 64.23
C GLU A 116 4.15 1.41 65.26
N ARG A 117 3.37 0.42 64.81
CA ARG A 117 2.89 -0.65 65.69
C ARG A 117 4.04 -1.42 66.34
N GLN A 118 5.12 -1.65 65.60
CA GLN A 118 6.27 -2.42 66.06
C GLN A 118 7.17 -1.62 67.03
N LYS A 119 7.17 -0.28 66.94
CA LYS A 119 7.86 0.61 67.91
C LYS A 119 7.11 0.79 69.24
N LEU A 120 5.79 0.52 69.25
CA LEU A 120 4.93 0.63 70.42
C LEU A 120 4.87 -0.65 71.27
N LEU A 121 5.50 -1.73 70.80
CA LEU A 121 5.71 -3.01 71.51
C LEU A 121 7.12 -3.06 72.08
#